data_AF-A0A4Y7L780-F1
#
_entry.id   AF-A0A4Y7L780-F1
#
_cell.length_a   1.000
_cell.length_b   1.000
_cell.length_c   1.000
_cell.angle_alpha   90.00
_cell.angle_beta   90.00
_cell.angle_gamma   90.00
#
_symmetry.space_group_name_H-M   'P 1'
#
loop_
_entity.id
_entity.type
_entity.pdbx_description
1 polymer ?
#
loop_
_entity_poly.entity_id
_entity_poly.type
_entity_poly.pdbx_seq_one_letter_code
_entity_poly.pdbx_strand_id
1 'polypeptide(L)'
;MQLQPCSIYLIFHENKARIVQAGAVKYPIKLMDPDSGMGDKALALFANLSMISEGHLEITREGGIPLLVEAIEVGSQRGKENAASIVLQLCLGSYKFCSLVLQEGAVPPLVALSMSGTPRAKEKAQQILSHFRDRREGVNGKAKS
;
A
#
# COMPACT_ATOMS: atom_id res chain seq x y z
N MET A 1 20.51 32.88 -13.36
CA MET A 1 19.48 32.11 -14.11
C MET A 1 19.03 30.96 -13.22
N GLN A 2 17.82 31.08 -12.66
CA GLN A 2 17.25 30.07 -11.76
C GLN A 2 16.71 28.91 -12.61
N LEU A 3 17.24 27.71 -12.41
CA LEU A 3 16.68 26.48 -12.95
C LEU A 3 15.42 26.16 -12.15
N GLN A 4 14.24 26.19 -12.79
CA GLN A 4 12.98 25.88 -12.14
C GLN A 4 12.88 24.37 -11.80
N PRO A 5 12.49 23.98 -10.58
CA PRO A 5 12.38 22.57 -10.14
C PRO A 5 11.29 21.73 -10.84
N CYS A 6 10.42 22.33 -11.67
CA CYS A 6 9.20 21.69 -12.14
C CYS A 6 9.42 20.62 -13.23
N SER A 7 10.48 20.72 -14.04
CA SER A 7 10.67 19.81 -15.18
C SER A 7 11.09 18.39 -14.76
N ILE A 8 11.82 18.22 -13.65
CA ILE A 8 12.22 16.89 -13.16
C ILE A 8 11.03 16.17 -12.51
N TYR A 9 10.14 16.92 -11.85
CA TYR A 9 8.94 16.35 -11.22
C TYR A 9 7.95 15.81 -12.26
N LEU A 10 7.78 16.54 -13.38
CA LEU A 10 6.93 16.13 -14.51
C LEU A 10 7.47 14.88 -15.22
N ILE A 11 8.79 14.80 -15.48
CA ILE A 11 9.39 13.63 -16.14
C ILE A 11 9.25 12.36 -15.28
N PHE A 12 9.37 12.49 -13.95
CA PHE A 12 9.13 11.35 -13.05
C PHE A 12 7.64 10.96 -12.96
N HIS A 13 6.73 11.92 -13.00
CA HIS A 13 5.29 11.65 -12.97
C HIS A 13 4.80 11.00 -14.28
N GLU A 14 5.27 11.49 -15.42
CA GLU A 14 4.96 10.94 -16.74
C GLU A 14 5.54 9.53 -16.94
N ASN A 15 6.78 9.28 -16.48
CA ASN A 15 7.35 7.93 -16.55
C ASN A 15 6.57 6.93 -15.68
N LYS A 16 6.03 7.36 -14.52
CA LYS A 16 5.20 6.51 -13.66
C LYS A 16 3.83 6.23 -14.26
N ALA A 17 3.17 7.24 -14.82
CA ALA A 17 1.88 7.09 -15.50
C ALA A 17 1.98 6.16 -16.73
N ARG A 18 3.10 6.20 -17.46
CA ARG A 18 3.37 5.30 -18.59
C ARG A 18 3.63 3.86 -18.17
N ILE A 19 4.28 3.61 -17.03
CA ILE A 19 4.47 2.27 -16.47
C ILE A 19 3.12 1.65 -16.10
N VAL A 20 2.22 2.44 -15.49
CA VAL A 20 0.85 2.03 -15.18
C VAL A 20 0.08 1.72 -16.48
N GLN A 21 0.12 2.61 -17.48
CA GLN A 21 -0.56 2.40 -18.77
C GLN A 21 0.00 1.24 -19.61
N ALA A 22 1.26 0.84 -19.40
CA ALA A 22 1.88 -0.28 -20.11
C ALA A 22 1.45 -1.67 -19.57
N GLY A 23 0.54 -1.74 -18.59
CA GLY A 23 0.11 -3.00 -17.97
C GLY A 23 1.15 -3.58 -16.99
N ALA A 24 2.09 -2.76 -16.50
CA ALA A 24 3.19 -3.21 -15.66
C ALA A 24 2.78 -3.62 -14.24
N VAL A 25 1.50 -3.48 -13.85
CA VAL A 25 0.94 -3.97 -12.57
C VAL A 25 0.46 -5.42 -12.68
N LYS A 26 0.19 -5.90 -13.90
CA LYS A 26 -0.27 -7.27 -14.17
C LYS A 26 0.83 -8.31 -14.01
N TYR A 27 2.09 -7.92 -14.28
CA TYR A 27 3.27 -8.80 -14.18
C TYR A 27 3.74 -9.04 -12.73
N PRO A 28 3.81 -8.02 -11.86
CA PRO A 28 4.19 -8.15 -10.45
C PRO A 28 3.25 -9.02 -9.61
N ILE A 29 1.96 -9.08 -9.94
CA ILE A 29 1.01 -9.95 -9.22
C ILE A 29 1.35 -11.43 -9.41
N LYS A 30 1.72 -11.85 -10.62
CA LYS A 30 2.25 -13.20 -10.88
C LYS A 30 3.59 -13.47 -10.19
N LEU A 31 4.32 -12.41 -9.80
CA LEU A 31 5.61 -12.51 -9.11
C LEU A 31 5.48 -12.43 -7.58
N MET A 32 4.28 -12.22 -7.05
CA MET A 32 3.99 -12.38 -5.61
C MET A 32 3.59 -13.82 -5.26
N ASP A 33 3.59 -14.73 -6.24
CA ASP A 33 3.58 -16.16 -5.99
C ASP A 33 4.74 -16.50 -5.03
N PRO A 34 4.45 -17.08 -3.85
CA PRO A 34 5.45 -17.48 -2.87
C PRO A 34 6.57 -18.34 -3.48
N ASP A 35 6.25 -19.15 -4.50
CA ASP A 35 7.18 -20.08 -5.14
C ASP A 35 8.14 -19.40 -6.13
N SER A 36 7.87 -18.15 -6.52
CA SER A 36 8.66 -17.44 -7.53
C SER A 36 9.98 -16.86 -6.99
N GLY A 37 10.12 -16.73 -5.67
CA GLY A 37 11.26 -16.04 -5.03
C GLY A 37 11.38 -14.54 -5.39
N MET A 38 10.37 -13.97 -6.06
CA MET A 38 10.39 -12.59 -6.58
C MET A 38 9.44 -11.63 -5.86
N GLY A 39 8.74 -12.09 -4.82
CA GLY A 39 7.75 -11.29 -4.07
C GLY A 39 8.31 -9.97 -3.53
N ASP A 40 9.52 -9.96 -2.98
CA ASP A 40 10.16 -8.74 -2.48
C ASP A 40 10.43 -7.69 -3.59
N LYS A 41 10.71 -8.14 -4.82
CA LYS A 41 10.94 -7.26 -5.98
C LYS A 41 9.61 -6.70 -6.52
N ALA A 42 8.55 -7.51 -6.52
CA ALA A 42 7.21 -7.07 -6.87
C ALA A 42 6.69 -6.01 -5.88
N LEU A 43 6.89 -6.23 -4.58
CA LEU A 43 6.54 -5.26 -3.54
C LEU A 43 7.34 -3.96 -3.66
N ALA A 44 8.61 -4.01 -4.05
CA ALA A 44 9.38 -2.80 -4.30
C ALA A 44 8.81 -1.95 -5.46
N LEU A 45 8.28 -2.59 -6.51
CA LEU A 45 7.59 -1.89 -7.58
C LEU A 45 6.29 -1.25 -7.09
N PHE A 46 5.48 -1.99 -6.32
CA PHE A 46 4.24 -1.44 -5.75
C PHE A 46 4.50 -0.30 -4.79
N ALA A 47 5.54 -0.37 -3.97
CA ALA A 47 5.93 0.73 -3.10
C ALA A 47 6.23 2.02 -3.88
N ASN A 48 6.77 1.90 -5.10
CA ASN A 48 6.99 3.06 -5.96
C ASN A 48 5.69 3.61 -6.57
N LEU A 49 4.77 2.73 -6.95
CA LEU A 49 3.48 3.09 -7.52
C LEU A 49 2.54 3.69 -6.47
N SER A 50 2.57 3.19 -5.24
CA SER A 50 1.73 3.70 -4.16
C SER A 50 2.09 5.11 -3.70
N MET A 51 3.14 5.71 -4.23
CA MET A 51 3.45 7.14 -4.00
C MET A 51 2.61 8.09 -4.86
N ILE A 52 1.82 7.59 -5.82
CA ILE A 52 0.96 8.40 -6.70
C ILE A 52 -0.46 7.85 -6.78
N SER A 53 -1.43 8.72 -7.05
CA SER A 53 -2.86 8.38 -7.04
C SER A 53 -3.27 7.33 -8.09
N GLU A 54 -2.66 7.40 -9.27
CA GLU A 54 -2.88 6.49 -10.38
C GLU A 54 -2.37 5.08 -10.05
N GLY A 55 -1.27 5.01 -9.29
CA GLY A 55 -0.74 3.74 -8.79
C GLY A 55 -1.67 3.10 -7.76
N HIS A 56 -2.34 3.87 -6.91
CA HIS A 56 -3.35 3.32 -5.99
C HIS A 56 -4.51 2.66 -6.73
N LEU A 57 -5.02 3.33 -7.76
CA LEU A 57 -6.10 2.81 -8.61
C LEU A 57 -5.69 1.52 -9.29
N GLU A 58 -4.48 1.48 -9.86
CA GLU A 58 -4.03 0.31 -10.60
C GLU A 58 -3.74 -0.89 -9.69
N ILE A 59 -3.05 -0.67 -8.56
CA ILE A 59 -2.83 -1.72 -7.54
C ILE A 59 -4.16 -2.32 -7.10
N THR A 60 -5.17 -1.48 -6.86
CA THR A 60 -6.50 -1.93 -6.45
C THR A 60 -7.22 -2.67 -7.58
N ARG A 61 -7.20 -2.12 -8.80
CA ARG A 61 -7.87 -2.68 -9.98
C ARG A 61 -7.39 -4.09 -10.30
N GLU A 62 -6.09 -4.33 -10.18
CA GLU A 62 -5.47 -5.62 -10.51
C GLU A 62 -5.58 -6.64 -9.35
N GLY A 63 -6.21 -6.31 -8.23
CA GLY A 63 -6.37 -7.23 -7.10
C GLY A 63 -5.15 -7.29 -6.17
N GLY A 64 -4.39 -6.20 -6.06
CA GLY A 64 -3.22 -6.13 -5.19
C GLY A 64 -3.55 -6.11 -3.69
N ILE A 65 -4.74 -5.65 -3.27
CA ILE A 65 -5.08 -5.51 -1.84
C ILE A 65 -5.07 -6.87 -1.11
N PRO A 66 -5.76 -7.93 -1.57
CA PRO A 66 -5.67 -9.25 -0.94
C PRO A 66 -4.24 -9.75 -0.77
N LEU A 67 -3.42 -9.60 -1.81
CA LEU A 67 -2.03 -10.05 -1.82
C LEU A 67 -1.14 -9.25 -0.87
N LEU A 68 -1.41 -7.96 -0.69
CA LEU A 68 -0.72 -7.13 0.29
C LEU A 68 -1.09 -7.53 1.73
N VAL A 69 -2.35 -7.91 1.97
CA VAL A 69 -2.79 -8.41 3.28
C VAL A 69 -2.13 -9.75 3.59
N GLU A 70 -2.11 -10.67 2.62
CA GLU A 70 -1.40 -11.95 2.74
C GLU A 70 0.10 -11.74 2.98
N ALA A 71 0.74 -10.82 2.24
CA ALA A 71 2.16 -10.50 2.42
C ALA A 71 2.48 -9.93 3.82
N ILE A 72 1.54 -9.22 4.45
CA ILE A 72 1.67 -8.78 5.86
C ILE A 72 1.62 -9.98 6.82
N GLU A 73 0.79 -10.97 6.51
CA GLU A 73 0.58 -12.14 7.36
C GLU A 73 1.73 -13.14 7.28
N VAL A 74 2.08 -13.59 6.07
CA VAL A 74 3.00 -14.72 5.84
C VAL A 74 4.30 -14.34 5.12
N GLY A 75 4.46 -13.08 4.70
CA GLY A 75 5.64 -12.64 3.95
C GLY A 75 6.95 -12.65 4.75
N SER A 76 8.06 -12.47 4.04
CA SER A 76 9.38 -12.28 4.67
C SER A 76 9.39 -11.03 5.57
N GLN A 77 10.37 -10.91 6.46
CA GLN A 77 10.48 -9.71 7.32
C GLN A 77 10.49 -8.40 6.50
N ARG A 78 11.15 -8.42 5.35
CA ARG A 78 11.21 -7.31 4.40
C ARG A 78 9.91 -7.15 3.61
N GLY A 79 9.31 -8.25 3.18
CA GLY A 79 8.02 -8.29 2.50
C GLY A 79 6.92 -7.67 3.35
N LYS A 80 6.83 -8.04 4.63
CA LYS A 80 5.87 -7.46 5.58
C LYS A 80 6.02 -5.95 5.73
N GLU A 81 7.26 -5.46 5.85
CA GLU A 81 7.54 -4.03 5.96
C GLU A 81 7.13 -3.26 4.69
N ASN A 82 7.45 -3.80 3.52
CA ASN A 82 7.09 -3.21 2.23
C ASN A 82 5.57 -3.21 2.03
N ALA A 83 4.91 -4.34 2.28
CA ALA A 83 3.46 -4.49 2.17
C ALA A 83 2.72 -3.52 3.10
N ALA A 84 3.14 -3.43 4.37
CA ALA A 84 2.60 -2.44 5.31
C ALA A 84 2.81 -1.00 4.82
N SER A 85 3.93 -0.69 4.17
CA SER A 85 4.18 0.65 3.60
C SER A 85 3.22 0.98 2.45
N ILE A 86 2.95 0.03 1.56
CA ILE A 86 2.01 0.20 0.45
C ILE A 86 0.59 0.37 0.99
N VAL A 87 0.18 -0.47 1.93
CA VAL A 87 -1.15 -0.40 2.57
C VAL A 87 -1.33 0.94 3.28
N LEU A 88 -0.34 1.43 4.01
CA LEU A 88 -0.40 2.74 4.65
C LEU A 88 -0.60 3.86 3.62
N GLN A 89 0.13 3.84 2.51
CA GLN A 89 -0.01 4.84 1.45
C GLN A 89 -1.39 4.80 0.77
N LEU A 90 -1.94 3.60 0.54
CA LEU A 90 -3.31 3.44 0.04
C LEU A 90 -4.33 4.04 1.02
N CYS A 91 -4.18 3.76 2.31
CA CYS A 91 -5.08 4.26 3.35
C CYS A 91 -5.05 5.78 3.47
N LEU A 92 -3.85 6.39 3.41
CA LEU A 92 -3.68 7.84 3.45
C LEU A 92 -4.15 8.53 2.16
N GLY A 93 -4.05 7.84 1.01
CA GLY A 93 -4.45 8.38 -0.29
C GLY A 93 -5.96 8.43 -0.53
N SER A 94 -6.72 7.45 -0.01
CA SER A 94 -8.17 7.45 -0.16
C SER A 94 -8.90 6.62 0.88
N TYR A 95 -10.00 7.18 1.39
CA TYR A 95 -10.98 6.45 2.22
C TYR A 95 -11.48 5.18 1.53
N LYS A 96 -11.65 5.20 0.21
CA LYS A 96 -12.13 4.04 -0.56
C LYS A 96 -11.15 2.87 -0.45
N PHE A 97 -9.87 3.10 -0.70
CA PHE A 97 -8.85 2.04 -0.61
C PHE A 97 -8.68 1.56 0.83
N CYS A 98 -8.69 2.48 1.80
CA CYS A 98 -8.68 2.13 3.21
C CYS A 98 -9.85 1.21 3.61
N SER A 99 -11.05 1.44 3.04
CA SER A 99 -12.22 0.58 3.26
C SER A 99 -12.04 -0.82 2.69
N LEU A 100 -11.44 -0.94 1.50
CA LEU A 100 -11.17 -2.23 0.87
C LEU A 100 -10.17 -3.04 1.69
N VAL A 101 -9.09 -2.41 2.18
CA VAL A 101 -8.12 -3.07 3.07
C VAL A 101 -8.79 -3.65 4.34
N LEU A 102 -9.75 -2.92 4.92
CA LEU A 102 -10.52 -3.42 6.07
C LEU A 102 -11.42 -4.60 5.70
N GLN A 103 -12.04 -4.58 4.52
CA GLN A 103 -12.91 -5.65 4.03
C GLN A 103 -12.13 -6.94 3.75
N GLU A 104 -10.88 -6.83 3.29
CA GLU A 104 -9.96 -7.97 3.11
C GLU A 104 -9.40 -8.51 4.43
N GLY A 105 -9.90 -8.06 5.59
CA GLY A 105 -9.54 -8.64 6.88
C GLY A 105 -8.13 -8.30 7.35
N ALA A 106 -7.59 -7.13 6.99
CA ALA A 106 -6.22 -6.74 7.34
C ALA A 106 -5.95 -6.57 8.86
N VAL A 107 -6.99 -6.46 9.70
CA VAL A 107 -6.83 -6.10 11.12
C VAL A 107 -6.02 -7.13 11.92
N PRO A 108 -6.34 -8.45 11.91
CA PRO A 108 -5.55 -9.42 12.68
C PRO A 108 -4.07 -9.49 12.24
N PRO A 109 -3.74 -9.56 10.92
CA PRO A 109 -2.34 -9.50 10.48
C PRO A 109 -1.61 -8.22 10.90
N LEU A 110 -2.28 -7.06 10.84
CA LEU A 110 -1.69 -5.78 11.28
C LEU A 110 -1.46 -5.73 12.79
N VAL A 111 -2.38 -6.27 13.59
CA VAL A 111 -2.19 -6.37 15.05
C VAL A 111 -1.00 -7.28 15.35
N ALA A 112 -0.92 -8.45 14.72
CA ALA A 112 0.23 -9.35 14.88
C ALA A 112 1.54 -8.66 14.49
N LEU A 113 1.56 -7.98 13.33
CA LEU A 113 2.74 -7.24 12.85
C LEU A 113 3.16 -6.12 13.82
N SER A 114 2.20 -5.43 14.45
CA SER A 114 2.50 -4.38 15.44
C SER A 114 3.21 -4.90 16.70
N MET A 115 3.05 -6.19 16.99
CA MET A 115 3.62 -6.85 18.18
C MET A 115 4.94 -7.57 17.88
N SER A 116 5.08 -8.18 16.70
CA SER A 116 6.23 -9.05 16.38
C SER A 116 7.09 -8.60 15.21
N GLY A 117 6.72 -7.53 14.49
CA GLY A 117 7.47 -7.04 13.33
C GLY A 117 8.80 -6.35 13.65
N THR A 118 9.54 -5.95 12.61
CA THR A 118 10.67 -5.01 12.73
C THR A 118 10.18 -3.68 13.30
N PRO A 119 11.05 -2.85 13.90
CA PRO A 119 10.66 -1.52 14.39
C PRO A 119 9.87 -0.71 13.35
N ARG A 120 10.33 -0.72 12.09
CA ARG A 120 9.67 -0.03 10.98
C ARG A 120 8.33 -0.64 10.57
N ALA A 121 8.19 -1.96 10.63
CA ALA A 121 6.92 -2.62 10.33
C ALA A 121 5.90 -2.39 11.44
N LYS A 122 6.33 -2.42 12.71
CA LYS A 122 5.50 -2.11 13.88
C LYS A 122 4.93 -0.71 13.81
N GLU A 123 5.79 0.27 13.54
CA GLU A 123 5.40 1.67 13.41
C GLU A 123 4.31 1.85 12.33
N LYS A 124 4.51 1.29 11.14
CA LYS A 124 3.53 1.37 10.05
C LYS A 124 2.22 0.67 10.40
N ALA A 125 2.29 -0.51 11.00
CA ALA A 125 1.10 -1.24 11.44
C ALA A 125 0.29 -0.43 12.46
N GLN A 126 0.95 0.22 13.42
CA GLN A 126 0.30 1.09 14.40
C GLN A 126 -0.36 2.31 13.75
N GLN A 127 0.30 2.94 12.78
CA GLN A 127 -0.29 4.06 12.02
C GLN A 127 -1.56 3.63 11.27
N ILE A 128 -1.53 2.48 10.59
CA ILE A 128 -2.70 1.94 9.89
C ILE A 128 -3.84 1.65 10.88
N LEU A 129 -3.55 0.98 12.00
CA LEU A 129 -4.54 0.66 13.03
C LEU A 129 -5.12 1.90 13.70
N SER A 130 -4.32 2.94 13.92
CA SER A 130 -4.81 4.25 14.39
C SER A 130 -5.76 4.86 13.39
N HIS A 131 -5.37 4.87 12.11
CA HIS A 131 -6.21 5.39 11.04
C HIS A 131 -7.57 4.67 10.92
N PHE A 132 -7.60 3.35 11.18
CA PHE A 132 -8.85 2.60 11.26
C PHE A 132 -9.73 2.99 12.46
N ARG A 133 -9.11 3.32 13.60
CA ARG A 133 -9.81 3.75 14.82
C ARG A 133 -10.45 5.13 14.65
N ASP A 134 -9.68 6.08 14.15
CA ASP A 134 -10.16 7.46 13.92
C ASP A 134 -11.36 7.46 12.96
N ARG A 135 -11.41 6.51 12.02
CA ARG A 135 -12.57 6.30 11.13
C ARG A 135 -13.81 5.79 11.88
N ARG A 136 -13.67 4.89 12.85
CA ARG A 136 -14.83 4.45 13.66
C ARG A 136 -15.42 5.61 14.46
N GLU A 137 -14.58 6.48 14.99
CA GLU A 137 -15.01 7.61 15.81
C GLU A 137 -15.64 8.73 14.98
N GLY A 138 -15.11 9.01 13.78
CA GLY A 138 -15.68 10.00 12.86
C GLY A 138 -17.05 9.63 12.27
N VAL A 139 -17.34 8.33 12.08
CA VAL A 139 -18.68 7.86 11.67
C VAL A 139 -19.68 7.97 12.83
N ASN A 140 -19.23 7.71 14.06
CA ASN A 140 -20.08 7.76 15.25
C ASN A 140 -20.41 9.19 15.70
N GLY A 141 -19.56 10.17 15.38
CA GLY A 141 -19.80 11.60 15.67
C GLY A 141 -20.88 12.26 14.79
N LYS A 142 -21.13 11.74 13.58
CA LYS A 142 -22.17 12.26 12.67
C LYS A 142 -23.56 11.69 12.91
N ALA A 143 -23.69 10.60 13.68
CA ALA A 143 -24.97 10.00 14.04
C ALA A 143 -25.63 10.65 15.28
N LYS A 144 -24.99 11.69 15.85
CA LYS A 144 -25.44 12.38 17.07
C LYS A 144 -25.61 13.90 16.91
N SER A 145 -25.62 14.43 15.68
CA SER A 145 -25.83 15.86 15.43
C SER A 145 -26.97 16.12 14.48
#